data_AF-M3ISV7-F1
#
_entry.id   AF-M3ISV7-F1
#
_cell.length_a   1.000
_cell.length_b   1.000
_cell.length_c   1.000
_cell.angle_alpha   90.00
_cell.angle_beta   90.00
_cell.angle_gamma   90.00
#
_symmetry.space_group_name_H-M   'P 1'
#
loop_
_entity.id
_entity.type
_entity.pdbx_description
1 polymer ?
#
loop_
_entity_poly.entity_id
_entity_poly.type
_entity_poly.pdbx_seq_one_letter_code
_entity_poly.pdbx_strand_id
1 'polypeptide(L)'
;MILSSAFFYIWFSWVFFFHFLFVILLNYFFYIRIKTSQNNPKSWMIVSVLFNCINLGFFKYFYFFSRVLADLTGYPFFTEIQGIVHIVLPLAISFYSFQMIAAAVDAGRNQEGKTISLKEYFLFVLFFLF
;
A
#
# COMPACT_ATOMS: atom_id res chain seq x y z
N MET A 1 -12.28 3.50 28.92
CA MET A 1 -11.06 2.93 28.29
C MET A 1 -11.40 1.94 27.17
N ILE A 2 -12.31 0.97 27.38
CA ILE A 2 -12.68 -0.02 26.34
C ILE A 2 -13.43 0.59 25.14
N LEU A 3 -14.34 1.55 25.34
CA LEU A 3 -14.98 2.24 24.21
C LEU A 3 -13.99 3.05 23.37
N SER A 4 -13.01 3.70 24.02
CA SER A 4 -11.99 4.49 23.32
C SER A 4 -11.07 3.60 22.49
N SER A 5 -10.70 2.42 23.00
CA SER A 5 -9.87 1.48 22.26
C SER A 5 -10.61 0.82 21.09
N ALA A 6 -11.88 0.46 21.28
CA ALA A 6 -12.72 -0.09 20.22
C ALA A 6 -12.96 0.93 19.09
N PHE A 7 -13.26 2.17 19.44
CA PHE A 7 -13.48 3.24 18.45
C PHE A 7 -12.19 3.54 17.67
N PHE A 8 -11.05 3.56 18.36
CA PHE A 8 -9.75 3.76 17.73
C PHE A 8 -9.39 2.60 16.80
N TYR A 9 -9.67 1.35 17.19
CA TYR A 9 -9.37 0.17 16.38
C TYR A 9 -10.19 0.10 15.08
N ILE A 10 -11.49 0.36 15.16
CA ILE A 10 -12.38 0.39 14.00
C ILE A 10 -11.97 1.53 13.06
N TRP A 11 -11.68 2.71 13.61
CA TRP A 11 -11.20 3.86 12.83
C TRP A 11 -9.91 3.53 12.07
N PHE A 12 -8.94 2.91 12.74
CA PHE A 12 -7.67 2.56 12.13
C PHE A 12 -7.84 1.53 11.01
N SER A 13 -8.65 0.48 11.24
CA SER A 13 -8.97 -0.54 10.23
C SER A 13 -9.60 0.06 8.97
N TRP A 14 -10.53 1.00 9.11
CA TRP A 14 -11.21 1.63 7.99
C TRP A 14 -10.27 2.56 7.21
N VAL A 15 -9.45 3.34 7.91
CA VAL A 15 -8.43 4.21 7.28
C VAL A 15 -7.46 3.38 6.44
N PHE A 16 -6.97 2.25 6.95
CA PHE A 16 -6.08 1.37 6.16
C PHE A 16 -6.77 0.77 4.94
N PHE A 17 -8.05 0.41 5.06
CA PHE A 17 -8.82 -0.11 3.93
C PHE A 17 -8.98 0.95 2.83
N PHE A 18 -9.37 2.18 3.19
CA PHE A 18 -9.48 3.27 2.22
C PHE A 18 -8.12 3.65 1.62
N HIS A 19 -7.06 3.66 2.44
CA HIS A 19 -5.69 3.85 1.96
C HIS A 19 -5.30 2.78 0.93
N PHE A 20 -5.53 1.51 1.24
CA PHE A 20 -5.27 0.40 0.32
C PHE A 20 -6.01 0.55 -1.01
N LEU A 21 -7.32 0.86 -0.95
CA LEU A 21 -8.12 1.09 -2.15
C LEU A 21 -7.59 2.27 -2.97
N PHE A 22 -7.25 3.38 -2.32
CA PHE A 22 -6.69 4.56 -2.96
C PHE A 22 -5.36 4.26 -3.66
N VAL A 23 -4.49 3.48 -3.02
CA VAL A 23 -3.19 3.09 -3.55
C VAL A 23 -3.34 2.17 -4.76
N ILE A 24 -4.30 1.24 -4.75
CA ILE A 24 -4.60 0.42 -5.93
C ILE A 24 -5.08 1.30 -7.09
N LEU A 25 -6.03 2.21 -6.83
CA LEU A 25 -6.59 3.06 -7.87
C LEU A 25 -5.53 3.96 -8.51
N LEU A 26 -4.65 4.56 -7.70
CA LEU A 26 -3.54 5.36 -8.20
C LEU A 26 -2.55 4.53 -9.02
N ASN A 27 -2.21 3.33 -8.55
CA ASN A 27 -1.31 2.44 -9.30
C ASN A 27 -1.92 1.95 -10.61
N TYR A 28 -3.23 1.69 -10.63
CA TYR A 28 -3.94 1.39 -11.87
C TYR A 28 -3.93 2.57 -12.85
N PHE A 29 -4.10 3.79 -12.33
CA PHE A 29 -3.95 4.99 -13.14
C PHE A 29 -2.54 5.09 -13.74
N PHE A 30 -1.48 4.89 -12.94
CA PHE A 30 -0.12 4.88 -13.45
C PHE A 30 0.10 3.78 -14.49
N TYR A 31 -0.40 2.56 -14.24
CA TYR A 31 -0.35 1.45 -15.19
C TYR A 31 -0.96 1.83 -16.55
N ILE A 32 -2.15 2.42 -16.58
CA ILE A 32 -2.77 2.89 -17.82
C ILE A 32 -1.89 3.94 -18.49
N ARG A 33 -1.41 4.94 -17.73
CA ARG A 33 -0.58 6.02 -18.28
C ARG A 33 0.72 5.51 -18.86
N ILE A 34 1.33 4.48 -18.27
CA ILE A 34 2.53 3.82 -18.82
C ILE A 34 2.20 3.15 -20.16
N LYS A 35 1.05 2.46 -20.24
CA LYS A 35 0.63 1.74 -21.46
C LYS A 35 0.19 2.65 -22.60
N THR A 36 -0.42 3.79 -22.31
CA THR A 36 -0.98 4.69 -23.33
C THR A 36 -0.06 5.86 -23.71
N SER A 37 0.96 6.15 -22.91
CA SER A 37 1.88 7.26 -23.18
C SER A 37 2.91 6.88 -24.25
N GLN A 38 2.85 7.55 -25.40
CA GLN A 38 3.83 7.35 -26.49
C GLN A 38 5.16 8.07 -26.21
N ASN A 39 5.13 9.23 -25.55
CA ASN A 39 6.33 10.07 -25.40
C ASN A 39 7.15 9.77 -24.14
N ASN A 40 6.53 9.42 -23.01
CA ASN A 40 7.23 9.33 -21.72
C ASN A 40 6.76 8.18 -20.80
N PRO A 41 6.66 6.92 -21.29
CA PRO A 41 6.22 5.79 -20.45
C PRO A 41 7.17 5.52 -19.27
N LYS A 42 8.48 5.77 -19.45
CA LYS A 42 9.50 5.61 -18.39
C LYS A 42 9.31 6.56 -17.21
N SER A 43 8.87 7.79 -17.44
CA SER A 43 8.65 8.77 -16.36
C SER A 43 7.48 8.34 -15.46
N TRP A 44 6.38 7.89 -16.06
CA TRP A 44 5.24 7.35 -15.31
C TRP A 44 5.60 6.11 -14.51
N MET A 45 6.45 5.24 -15.07
CA MET A 45 6.97 4.07 -14.34
C MET A 45 7.80 4.50 -13.12
N ILE A 46 8.72 5.46 -13.26
CA ILE A 46 9.52 5.98 -12.15
C ILE A 46 8.63 6.59 -11.06
N VAL A 47 7.62 7.38 -11.45
CA VAL A 47 6.67 7.97 -10.50
C VAL A 47 5.89 6.88 -9.76
N SER A 48 5.40 5.86 -10.46
CA SER A 48 4.71 4.72 -9.86
C SER A 48 5.61 3.98 -8.85
N VAL A 49 6.88 3.74 -9.20
CA VAL A 49 7.84 3.06 -8.32
C VAL A 49 8.14 3.91 -7.08
N LEU A 50 8.42 5.20 -7.26
CA LEU A 50 8.67 6.13 -6.15
C LEU A 50 7.46 6.22 -5.21
N PHE A 51 6.25 6.30 -5.74
CA PHE A 51 5.04 6.33 -4.94
C PHE A 51 4.90 5.08 -4.06
N ASN A 52 5.08 3.88 -4.63
CA ASN A 52 5.04 2.64 -3.85
C ASN A 52 6.18 2.55 -2.83
N CYS A 53 7.40 2.99 -3.18
CA CYS A 53 8.53 3.02 -2.23
C CYS A 53 8.29 3.99 -1.07
N ILE A 54 7.72 5.17 -1.32
CA ILE A 54 7.36 6.14 -0.28
C ILE A 54 6.28 5.56 0.63
N ASN A 55 5.26 4.92 0.05
CA ASN A 55 4.20 4.26 0.78
C ASN A 55 4.78 3.15 1.70
N LEU A 56 5.63 2.29 1.15
CA LEU A 56 6.33 1.25 1.89
C LEU A 56 7.16 1.82 3.05
N GLY A 57 7.93 2.88 2.78
CA GLY A 57 8.72 3.58 3.79
C GLY A 57 7.84 4.14 4.89
N PHE A 58 6.75 4.84 4.53
CA PHE A 58 5.81 5.41 5.47
C PHE A 58 5.26 4.34 6.44
N PHE A 59 4.76 3.21 5.95
CA PHE A 59 4.23 2.16 6.83
C PHE A 59 5.31 1.43 7.63
N LYS A 60 6.53 1.29 7.09
CA LYS A 60 7.65 0.69 7.83
C LYS A 60 8.05 1.55 9.03
N TYR A 61 8.06 2.87 8.87
CA TYR A 61 8.40 3.81 9.95
C TYR A 61 7.21 4.21 10.82
N PHE A 62 5.99 4.00 10.35
CA PHE A 62 4.76 4.27 11.10
C PHE A 62 4.74 3.57 12.46
N TYR A 63 5.17 2.30 12.50
CA TYR A 63 5.25 1.54 13.75
C TYR A 63 6.35 2.02 14.69
N PHE A 64 7.50 2.43 14.15
CA PHE A 64 8.56 3.05 14.96
C PHE A 64 8.08 4.36 15.58
N PHE A 65 7.40 5.21 14.80
CA PHE A 65 6.85 6.47 15.28
C PHE A 65 5.76 6.25 16.33
N SER A 66 4.89 5.27 16.10
CA SER A 66 3.85 4.85 17.06
C SER A 66 4.46 4.36 18.39
N ARG A 67 5.56 3.60 18.32
CA ARG A 67 6.29 3.13 19.52
C ARG A 67 6.96 4.29 20.27
N VAL A 68 7.62 5.21 19.56
CA VAL A 68 8.24 6.40 20.17
C VAL A 68 7.19 7.30 20.85
N LEU A 69 6.02 7.48 20.23
CA LEU A 69 4.89 8.20 20.84
C LEU A 69 4.35 7.49 22.09
N ALA A 70 4.28 6.16 22.08
CA ALA A 70 3.89 5.38 23.25
C ALA A 70 4.86 5.57 24.42
N ASP A 71 6.16 5.49 24.13
CA ASP A 71 7.23 5.61 25.11
C ASP A 71 7.29 7.04 25.71
N LEU A 72 6.97 8.07 24.91
CA LEU A 72 6.92 9.47 25.36
C LEU A 72 5.65 9.83 26.14
N THR A 73 4.52 9.19 25.84
CA THR A 73 3.22 9.51 26.48
C THR A 73 2.90 8.62 27.69
N GLY A 74 3.70 7.58 27.94
CA GLY A 74 3.54 6.65 29.06
C GLY A 74 2.27 5.79 28.95
N TYR A 75 1.59 5.78 27.81
CA TYR A 75 0.34 5.05 27.61
C TYR A 75 0.66 3.59 27.22
N PRO A 76 0.26 2.57 28.02
CA PRO A 76 0.57 1.16 27.77
C PRO A 76 -0.19 0.56 26.56
N PHE A 77 -0.84 1.39 25.76
CA PHE A 77 -1.77 0.99 24.70
C PHE A 77 -1.07 0.44 23.45
N PHE A 78 0.19 0.78 23.20
CA PHE A 78 0.96 0.23 22.09
C PHE A 78 1.69 -1.08 22.43
N THR A 79 1.60 -1.55 23.68
CA THR A 79 2.28 -2.77 24.15
C THR A 79 1.49 -4.05 23.85
N GLU A 80 0.15 -4.00 23.83
CA GLU A 80 -0.68 -5.20 23.63
C GLU A 80 -1.04 -5.51 22.16
N ILE A 81 -0.88 -4.54 21.24
CA ILE A 81 -1.23 -4.69 19.81
C ILE A 81 -0.11 -5.42 19.01
N GLN A 82 0.94 -5.88 19.70
CA GLN A 82 2.25 -6.15 19.09
C GLN A 82 2.41 -7.49 18.37
N GLY A 83 1.59 -8.51 18.67
CA GLY A 83 1.90 -9.88 18.22
C GLY A 83 1.63 -10.17 16.74
N ILE A 84 0.49 -9.69 16.21
CA ILE A 84 -0.02 -10.13 14.89
C ILE A 84 -0.23 -8.94 13.94
N VAL A 85 -0.91 -7.87 14.40
CA VAL A 85 -1.18 -6.68 13.55
C VAL A 85 0.10 -5.95 13.17
N HIS A 86 1.11 -5.94 14.04
CA HIS A 86 2.42 -5.33 13.76
C HIS A 86 3.22 -6.08 12.68
N ILE A 87 2.98 -7.38 12.48
CA ILE A 87 3.74 -8.20 11.52
C ILE A 87 2.96 -8.38 10.22
N VAL A 88 1.66 -8.69 10.32
CA VAL A 88 0.81 -9.01 9.16
C VAL A 88 0.53 -7.76 8.32
N LEU A 89 0.28 -6.60 8.94
CA LEU A 89 -0.09 -5.40 8.20
C LEU A 89 1.05 -4.82 7.36
N PRO A 90 2.29 -4.63 7.87
CA PRO A 90 3.41 -4.21 7.02
C PRO A 90 3.76 -5.23 5.94
N LEU A 91 3.57 -6.52 6.25
CA LEU A 91 3.85 -7.61 5.33
C LEU A 91 2.90 -7.56 4.12
N ALA A 92 1.59 -7.47 4.36
CA ALA A 92 0.58 -7.25 3.33
C ALA A 92 0.89 -6.02 2.47
N ILE A 93 1.26 -4.91 3.12
CA ILE A 93 1.64 -3.67 2.44
C ILE A 93 2.84 -3.85 1.54
N SER A 94 3.82 -4.63 1.98
CA SER A 94 5.00 -4.92 1.19
C SER A 94 4.68 -5.76 -0.04
N PHE A 95 3.89 -6.83 0.13
CA PHE A 95 3.51 -7.70 -0.97
C PHE A 95 2.75 -6.96 -2.08
N TYR A 96 1.66 -6.27 -1.74
CA TYR A 96 0.89 -5.56 -2.76
C TYR A 96 1.72 -4.45 -3.42
N SER A 97 2.61 -3.77 -2.67
CA SER A 97 3.45 -2.71 -3.22
C SER A 97 4.44 -3.26 -4.24
N PHE A 98 5.06 -4.41 -3.95
CA PHE A 98 5.95 -5.07 -4.91
C PHE A 98 5.21 -5.56 -6.15
N GLN A 99 3.98 -6.05 -6.01
CA GLN A 99 3.17 -6.43 -7.16
C GLN A 99 2.78 -5.23 -8.03
N MET A 100 2.40 -4.10 -7.44
CA MET A 100 2.09 -2.88 -8.18
C MET A 100 3.31 -2.35 -8.91
N ILE A 101 4.49 -2.40 -8.27
CA ILE A 101 5.78 -2.07 -8.89
C ILE A 101 6.05 -3.00 -10.08
N ALA A 102 5.91 -4.31 -9.90
CA ALA A 102 6.12 -5.29 -10.96
C ALA A 102 5.17 -5.03 -12.14
N ALA A 103 3.88 -4.79 -11.86
CA ALA A 103 2.89 -4.47 -12.89
C ALA A 103 3.22 -3.16 -13.64
N ALA A 104 3.73 -2.14 -12.96
CA ALA A 104 4.17 -0.89 -13.59
C ALA A 104 5.41 -1.10 -14.48
N VAL A 105 6.37 -1.92 -14.03
CA VAL A 105 7.57 -2.26 -14.80
C VAL A 105 7.22 -3.09 -16.02
N ASP A 106 6.37 -4.11 -15.86
CA ASP A 106 5.91 -4.96 -16.96
C ASP A 106 5.10 -4.17 -17.99
N ALA A 107 4.28 -3.22 -17.53
CA ALA A 107 3.59 -2.29 -18.42
C ALA A 107 4.54 -1.45 -19.27
N GLY A 108 5.66 -1.02 -18.67
CA GLY A 108 6.70 -0.25 -19.35
C GLY A 108 7.52 -1.07 -20.35
N ARG A 109 7.75 -2.36 -20.06
CA ARG A 109 8.48 -3.30 -20.94
C ARG A 109 7.62 -3.80 -22.11
N ASN A 110 6.36 -4.13 -21.87
CA ASN A 110 5.43 -4.68 -22.86
C ASN A 110 4.30 -3.69 -23.17
N GLN A 111 4.63 -2.61 -23.87
CA GLN A 111 3.67 -1.55 -24.22
C GLN A 111 2.60 -2.03 -25.21
N GLU A 112 2.92 -2.99 -26.08
CA GLU A 112 2.02 -3.49 -27.14
C GLU A 112 0.97 -4.51 -26.66
N GLY A 113 1.10 -5.06 -25.45
CA GLY A 113 0.14 -6.03 -24.90
C GLY A 113 -1.25 -5.44 -24.59
N LYS A 114 -2.28 -6.26 -24.45
CA LYS A 114 -3.62 -5.81 -24.01
C LYS A 114 -3.54 -5.16 -22.62
N THR A 115 -4.24 -4.04 -22.44
CA THR A 115 -4.45 -3.44 -21.12
C THR A 115 -5.46 -4.27 -20.33
N ILE A 116 -5.17 -4.57 -19.07
CA ILE A 116 -6.12 -5.22 -18.18
C ILE A 116 -7.11 -4.21 -17.60
N SER A 117 -8.33 -4.67 -17.33
CA SER A 117 -9.37 -3.90 -16.67
C SER A 117 -9.03 -3.64 -15.20
N LEU A 118 -9.66 -2.63 -14.58
CA LEU A 118 -9.47 -2.33 -13.15
C LEU A 118 -9.79 -3.55 -12.28
N LYS A 119 -10.82 -4.33 -12.63
CA LYS A 119 -11.20 -5.54 -11.89
C LYS A 119 -10.11 -6.61 -11.94
N GLU A 120 -9.54 -6.85 -13.11
CA GLU A 120 -8.44 -7.80 -13.29
C GLU A 120 -7.18 -7.34 -12.56
N TYR A 121 -6.88 -6.03 -12.59
CA TYR A 121 -5.78 -5.45 -11.82
C TYR A 121 -5.98 -5.61 -10.31
N PHE A 122 -7.20 -5.34 -9.82
CA PHE A 122 -7.55 -5.49 -8.41
C PHE A 122 -7.44 -6.95 -7.96
N LEU A 123 -7.92 -7.90 -8.78
CA LEU A 123 -7.78 -9.33 -8.53
C LEU A 123 -6.32 -9.77 -8.53
N PHE A 124 -5.50 -9.25 -9.46
CA PHE A 124 -4.07 -9.54 -9.51
C PHE A 124 -3.35 -9.11 -8.22
N VAL A 125 -3.65 -7.91 -7.71
CA VAL A 125 -3.08 -7.40 -6.46
C VAL A 125 -3.59 -8.19 -5.24
N LEU A 126 -4.86 -8.64 -5.25
CA LEU A 126 -5.43 -9.39 -4.13
C LEU A 126 -5.07 -10.87 -4.12
N PHE A 127 -4.76 -11.49 -5.26
CA PHE A 127 -4.48 -12.92 -5.36
C PHE A 127 -3.32 -13.37 -4.47
N PHE A 128 -2.39 -12.47 -4.15
CA PHE A 128 -1.21 -12.77 -3.32
C PHE A 128 -1.41 -12.40 -1.84
N LEU A 129 -2.54 -11.77 -1.51
CA LEU A 129 -2.94 -11.46 -0.14
C LEU A 129 -3.65 -12.65 0.54
N PHE A 130 -4.10 -13.63 -0.26
CA PHE A 130 -4.71 -14.90 0.16
C PHE A 130 -3.71 -16.06 0.04
#